data_AF-A0A661TAB6-F1
#
_entry.id   AF-A0A661TAB6-F1
#
_cell.length_a   1.000
_cell.length_b   1.000
_cell.length_c   1.000
_cell.angle_alpha   90.00
_cell.angle_beta   90.00
_cell.angle_gamma   90.00
#
_symmetry.space_group_name_H-M   'P 1'
#
loop_
_entity.id
_entity.type
_entity.pdbx_description
1 polymer ?
#
loop_
_entity_poly.entity_id
_entity_poly.type
_entity_poly.pdbx_seq_one_letter_code
_entity_poly.pdbx_strand_id
1 'polypeptide(L)'
;MDIKKKQENFIHGLIVWATINAALQRSNTYGEFSPNDKRWNMRVYMQSQLEEITQEYKDEVDDKKHMKNISVFANAISAEHGSILKDGRFRIGIAQKALNLYLKYMWCQGKIGRPPHCPFDGIVINELRQLDKNAEYRWTKSDSISDYRKWVEAAKKEAGDMSLAEWELNVWEKGTD
;
A
#
# COMPACT_ATOMS: atom_id res chain seq x y z
N MET A 1 16.91 -5.55 -27.44
CA MET A 1 15.80 -5.07 -26.57
C MET A 1 15.58 -3.60 -26.88
N ASP A 2 14.37 -3.24 -27.31
CA ASP A 2 13.95 -1.87 -27.67
C ASP A 2 14.24 -0.86 -26.54
N ILE A 3 14.68 0.35 -26.90
CA ILE A 3 15.00 1.43 -25.94
C ILE A 3 13.77 1.81 -25.11
N LYS A 4 12.57 1.80 -25.71
CA LYS A 4 11.32 2.06 -24.98
C LYS A 4 11.09 1.04 -23.88
N LYS A 5 11.27 -0.25 -24.19
CA LYS A 5 11.17 -1.34 -23.20
C LYS A 5 12.19 -1.18 -22.07
N LYS A 6 13.40 -0.71 -22.35
CA LYS A 6 14.40 -0.40 -21.30
C LYS A 6 13.94 0.74 -20.39
N GLN A 7 13.35 1.80 -20.95
CA GLN A 7 12.81 2.92 -20.19
C GLN A 7 11.66 2.49 -19.29
N GLU A 8 10.70 1.72 -19.82
CA GLU A 8 9.57 1.19 -19.05
C GLU A 8 10.05 0.32 -17.88
N ASN A 9 10.98 -0.62 -18.14
CA ASN A 9 11.56 -1.47 -17.10
C ASN A 9 12.28 -0.66 -16.01
N PHE A 10 13.01 0.40 -16.40
CA PHE A 10 13.71 1.26 -15.44
C PHE A 10 12.73 1.98 -14.50
N ILE A 11 11.69 2.62 -15.06
CA ILE A 11 10.72 3.35 -14.23
C ILE A 11 9.92 2.39 -13.37
N HIS A 12 9.49 1.25 -13.92
CA HIS A 12 8.79 0.23 -13.16
C HIS A 12 9.63 -0.31 -12.00
N GLY A 13 10.93 -0.54 -12.21
CA GLY A 13 11.86 -0.91 -11.14
C GLY A 13 11.95 0.15 -10.03
N LEU A 14 11.95 1.44 -10.37
CA LEU A 14 11.91 2.54 -9.39
C LEU A 14 10.60 2.56 -8.60
N ILE A 15 9.46 2.35 -9.26
CA ILE A 15 8.13 2.29 -8.62
C ILE A 15 8.06 1.14 -7.61
N VAL A 16 8.49 -0.06 -8.01
CA VAL A 16 8.52 -1.23 -7.14
C VAL A 16 9.43 -0.97 -5.94
N TRP A 17 10.62 -0.43 -6.17
CA TRP A 17 11.57 -0.08 -5.12
C TRP A 17 10.98 0.94 -4.13
N ALA A 18 10.37 2.03 -4.64
CA ALA A 18 9.77 3.08 -3.83
C ALA A 18 8.61 2.54 -2.99
N THR A 19 7.73 1.75 -3.62
CA THR A 19 6.57 1.15 -2.97
C THR A 19 6.96 0.22 -1.82
N ILE A 20 7.83 -0.75 -2.09
CA ILE A 20 8.23 -1.74 -1.09
C ILE A 20 9.02 -1.08 0.04
N ASN A 21 9.94 -0.15 -0.25
CA ASN A 21 10.67 0.52 0.82
C ASN A 21 9.77 1.41 1.67
N ALA A 22 8.87 2.20 1.07
CA ALA A 22 7.95 3.04 1.82
C ALA A 22 7.00 2.22 2.73
N ALA A 23 6.59 1.04 2.28
CA ALA A 23 5.76 0.13 3.07
C ALA A 23 6.54 -0.50 4.24
N LEU A 24 7.79 -0.91 4.03
CA LEU A 24 8.56 -1.71 4.99
C LEU A 24 9.45 -0.91 5.95
N GLN A 25 9.85 0.32 5.60
CA GLN A 25 10.89 1.05 6.35
C GLN A 25 10.51 1.37 7.80
N ARG A 26 9.23 1.66 8.08
CA ARG A 26 8.75 2.11 9.40
C ARG A 26 7.85 1.10 10.11
N SER A 27 7.66 -0.08 9.53
CA SER A 27 6.63 -1.03 9.95
C SER A 27 7.09 -2.08 10.96
N ASN A 28 8.40 -2.21 11.19
CA ASN A 28 8.96 -3.33 11.98
C ASN A 28 8.41 -4.69 11.50
N THR A 29 8.33 -4.88 10.17
CA THR A 29 7.71 -6.05 9.52
C THR A 29 8.42 -7.35 9.88
N TYR A 30 9.75 -7.31 9.98
CA TYR A 30 10.56 -8.51 10.08
C TYR A 30 10.83 -8.91 11.54
N GLY A 31 10.95 -10.22 11.77
CA GLY A 31 11.48 -10.75 13.02
C GLY A 31 12.98 -10.43 13.20
N GLU A 32 13.45 -10.44 14.44
CA GLU A 32 14.79 -10.00 14.87
C GLU A 32 15.93 -10.68 14.09
N PHE A 33 15.77 -11.97 13.76
CA PHE A 33 16.82 -12.79 13.11
C PHE A 33 16.48 -13.20 11.66
N SER A 34 15.66 -12.40 10.97
CA SER A 34 15.26 -12.70 9.58
C SER A 34 16.43 -12.56 8.59
N PRO A 35 16.81 -13.64 7.87
CA PRO A 35 17.93 -13.62 6.92
C PRO A 35 17.70 -12.70 5.71
N ASN A 36 18.76 -12.06 5.21
CA ASN A 36 18.68 -11.08 4.12
C ASN A 36 18.18 -11.69 2.79
N ASP A 37 18.58 -12.92 2.48
CA ASP A 37 18.13 -13.68 1.31
C ASP A 37 16.62 -13.95 1.38
N LYS A 38 16.11 -14.35 2.55
CA LYS A 38 14.67 -14.55 2.74
C LYS A 38 13.89 -13.24 2.66
N ARG A 39 14.43 -12.14 3.20
CA ARG A 39 13.84 -10.80 3.06
C ARG A 39 13.78 -10.38 1.58
N TRP A 40 14.83 -10.66 0.81
CA TRP A 40 14.85 -10.41 -0.63
C TRP A 40 13.78 -11.22 -1.36
N ASN A 41 13.69 -12.53 -1.09
CA ASN A 41 12.67 -13.40 -1.68
C ASN A 41 11.25 -12.90 -1.40
N MET A 42 10.98 -12.45 -0.17
CA MET A 42 9.69 -11.84 0.18
C MET A 42 9.41 -10.57 -0.63
N ARG A 43 10.41 -9.72 -0.87
CA ARG A 43 10.24 -8.50 -1.68
C ARG A 43 9.93 -8.82 -3.14
N VAL A 44 10.59 -9.83 -3.71
CA VAL A 44 10.29 -10.34 -5.06
C VAL A 44 8.86 -10.90 -5.12
N TYR A 45 8.46 -11.67 -4.11
CA TYR A 45 7.11 -12.21 -4.03
C TYR A 45 6.05 -11.09 -3.88
N MET A 46 6.30 -10.09 -3.02
CA MET A 46 5.45 -8.89 -2.91
C MET A 46 5.28 -8.20 -4.26
N GLN A 47 6.35 -8.01 -5.03
CA GLN A 47 6.28 -7.42 -6.36
C GLN A 47 5.33 -8.23 -7.27
N SER A 48 5.52 -9.55 -7.36
CA SER A 48 4.67 -10.39 -8.21
C SER A 48 3.18 -10.31 -7.84
N GLN A 49 2.87 -10.32 -6.55
CA GLN A 49 1.50 -10.21 -6.05
C GLN A 49 0.89 -8.83 -6.32
N LEU A 50 1.66 -7.75 -6.18
CA LEU A 50 1.21 -6.40 -6.55
C LEU A 50 0.89 -6.30 -8.05
N GLU A 51 1.76 -6.84 -8.90
CA GLU A 51 1.57 -6.84 -10.37
C GLU A 51 0.34 -7.63 -10.81
N GLU A 52 0.12 -8.79 -10.19
CA GLU A 52 -1.04 -9.65 -10.43
C GLU A 52 -2.34 -8.96 -10.01
N ILE A 53 -2.41 -8.49 -8.76
CA ILE A 53 -3.60 -7.81 -8.21
C ILE A 53 -3.93 -6.54 -9.01
N THR A 54 -2.92 -5.82 -9.49
CA THR A 54 -3.11 -4.56 -10.25
C THR A 54 -3.82 -4.78 -11.58
N GLN A 55 -3.81 -5.98 -12.15
CA GLN A 55 -4.54 -6.25 -13.39
C GLN A 55 -6.05 -6.01 -13.23
N GLU A 56 -6.59 -6.22 -12.03
CA GLU A 56 -8.01 -6.00 -11.73
C GLU A 56 -8.41 -4.51 -11.74
N TYR A 57 -7.44 -3.59 -11.63
CA TYR A 57 -7.68 -2.14 -11.54
C TYR A 57 -7.63 -1.44 -12.91
N LYS A 58 -7.52 -2.21 -14.01
CA LYS A 58 -7.78 -1.68 -15.35
C LYS A 58 -9.24 -1.26 -15.51
N ASP A 59 -10.13 -1.96 -14.80
CA ASP A 59 -11.54 -1.62 -14.64
C ASP A 59 -11.79 -0.95 -13.28
N GLU A 60 -12.98 -0.38 -13.10
CA GLU A 60 -13.37 0.22 -11.82
C GLU A 60 -13.51 -0.85 -10.73
N VAL A 61 -12.87 -0.61 -9.57
CA VAL A 61 -12.90 -1.50 -8.42
C VAL A 61 -13.55 -0.79 -7.24
N ASP A 62 -14.60 -1.39 -6.68
CA ASP A 62 -15.29 -0.84 -5.51
C ASP A 62 -14.52 -1.06 -4.19
N ASP A 63 -14.91 -0.33 -3.15
CA ASP A 63 -14.33 -0.42 -1.81
C ASP A 63 -14.27 -1.85 -1.25
N LYS A 64 -15.32 -2.64 -1.47
CA LYS A 64 -15.46 -3.99 -0.91
C LYS A 64 -14.44 -4.92 -1.54
N LYS A 65 -14.32 -4.87 -2.87
CA LYS A 65 -13.34 -5.64 -3.64
C LYS A 65 -11.92 -5.17 -3.34
N HIS A 66 -11.69 -3.88 -3.22
CA HIS A 66 -10.38 -3.33 -2.86
C HIS A 66 -9.92 -3.80 -1.46
N MET A 67 -10.80 -3.71 -0.45
CA MET A 67 -10.52 -4.24 0.90
C MET A 67 -10.25 -5.76 0.90
N LYS A 68 -10.97 -6.51 0.07
CA LYS A 68 -10.70 -7.94 -0.13
C LYS A 68 -9.31 -8.15 -0.73
N ASN A 69 -8.92 -7.37 -1.74
CA ASN A 69 -7.61 -7.48 -2.39
C ASN A 69 -6.47 -7.16 -1.40
N ILE A 70 -6.63 -6.17 -0.52
CA ILE A 70 -5.68 -5.90 0.58
C ILE A 70 -5.55 -7.12 1.51
N SER A 71 -6.68 -7.72 1.91
CA SER A 71 -6.69 -8.87 2.81
C SER A 71 -6.05 -10.11 2.17
N VAL A 72 -6.33 -10.36 0.90
CA VAL A 72 -5.73 -11.44 0.10
C VAL A 72 -4.22 -11.24 0.01
N PHE A 73 -3.77 -10.03 -0.33
CA PHE A 73 -2.34 -9.70 -0.38
C PHE A 73 -1.66 -9.95 0.97
N ALA A 74 -2.25 -9.45 2.07
CA ALA A 74 -1.73 -9.65 3.42
C ALA A 74 -1.59 -11.14 3.79
N ASN A 75 -2.62 -11.93 3.47
CA ASN A 75 -2.65 -13.35 3.76
C ASN A 75 -1.65 -14.13 2.90
N ALA A 76 -1.50 -13.79 1.62
CA ALA A 76 -0.55 -14.44 0.72
C ALA A 76 0.90 -14.28 1.20
N ILE A 77 1.30 -13.05 1.59
CA ILE A 77 2.65 -12.82 2.14
C ILE A 77 2.82 -13.52 3.48
N SER A 78 1.80 -13.51 4.34
CA SER A 78 1.86 -14.18 5.66
C SER A 78 2.01 -15.69 5.53
N ALA A 79 1.28 -16.31 4.59
CA ALA A 79 1.33 -17.75 4.36
C ALA A 79 2.70 -18.19 3.84
N GLU A 80 3.24 -17.49 2.84
CA GLU A 80 4.50 -17.85 2.19
C GLU A 80 5.73 -17.49 3.04
N HIS A 81 5.70 -16.34 3.73
CA HIS A 81 6.87 -15.76 4.39
C HIS A 81 6.71 -15.61 5.91
N GLY A 82 5.69 -16.21 6.53
CA GLY A 82 5.41 -16.13 7.97
C GLY A 82 6.63 -16.33 8.85
N SER A 83 7.52 -17.27 8.51
CA SER A 83 8.72 -17.58 9.29
C SER A 83 9.72 -16.42 9.49
N ILE A 84 9.68 -15.38 8.64
CA ILE A 84 10.56 -14.20 8.77
C ILE A 84 9.82 -12.95 9.24
N LEU A 85 8.50 -13.02 9.33
CA LEU A 85 7.65 -11.92 9.72
C LEU A 85 7.55 -11.84 11.24
N LYS A 86 7.50 -10.61 11.75
CA LYS A 86 7.23 -10.38 13.16
C LYS A 86 5.83 -10.92 13.48
N ASP A 87 5.76 -11.78 14.48
CA ASP A 87 4.53 -12.49 14.88
C ASP A 87 3.90 -13.31 13.75
N GLY A 88 4.68 -13.72 12.75
CA GLY A 88 4.21 -14.52 11.63
C GLY A 88 3.30 -13.79 10.64
N ARG A 89 3.17 -12.45 10.75
CA ARG A 89 2.07 -11.73 10.10
C ARG A 89 2.51 -10.53 9.27
N PHE A 90 2.05 -10.50 8.01
CA PHE A 90 2.11 -9.32 7.17
C PHE A 90 0.83 -8.52 7.37
N ARG A 91 0.92 -7.50 8.22
CA ARG A 91 -0.25 -6.83 8.78
C ARG A 91 -1.03 -6.03 7.73
N ILE A 92 -2.36 -5.97 7.88
CA ILE A 92 -3.28 -5.22 7.02
C ILE A 92 -2.79 -3.78 6.74
N GLY A 93 -2.35 -3.05 7.75
CA GLY A 93 -1.94 -1.67 7.54
C GLY A 93 -0.64 -1.53 6.74
N ILE A 94 0.23 -2.55 6.71
CA ILE A 94 1.40 -2.61 5.82
C ILE A 94 0.95 -2.98 4.40
N ALA A 95 0.05 -3.96 4.29
CA ALA A 95 -0.50 -4.45 3.03
C ALA A 95 -1.24 -3.36 2.25
N GLN A 96 -2.13 -2.61 2.91
CA GLN A 96 -2.83 -1.49 2.28
C GLN A 96 -1.86 -0.42 1.79
N LYS A 97 -0.80 -0.11 2.56
CA LYS A 97 0.15 0.92 2.14
C LYS A 97 0.89 0.50 0.89
N ALA A 98 1.37 -0.73 0.85
CA ALA A 98 2.06 -1.27 -0.31
C ALA A 98 1.14 -1.30 -1.55
N LEU A 99 -0.06 -1.85 -1.43
CA LEU A 99 -0.98 -1.93 -2.56
C LEU A 99 -1.40 -0.55 -3.06
N ASN A 100 -1.83 0.33 -2.16
CA ASN A 100 -2.40 1.62 -2.55
C ASN A 100 -1.34 2.56 -3.12
N LEU A 101 -0.10 2.49 -2.61
CA LEU A 101 1.01 3.24 -3.16
C LEU A 101 1.41 2.72 -4.54
N TYR A 102 1.41 1.40 -4.76
CA TYR A 102 1.66 0.82 -6.08
C TYR A 102 0.59 1.28 -7.08
N LEU A 103 -0.68 1.20 -6.71
CA LEU A 103 -1.80 1.64 -7.53
C LEU A 103 -1.73 3.14 -7.85
N LYS A 104 -1.36 3.98 -6.87
CA LYS A 104 -1.10 5.42 -7.10
C LYS A 104 -0.08 5.62 -8.22
N TYR A 105 1.08 4.95 -8.15
CA TYR A 105 2.09 5.09 -9.19
C TYR A 105 1.60 4.62 -10.56
N MET A 106 0.92 3.47 -10.61
CA MET A 106 0.39 2.93 -11.87
C MET A 106 -0.68 3.84 -12.49
N TRP A 107 -1.51 4.47 -11.66
CA TRP A 107 -2.48 5.48 -12.09
C TRP A 107 -1.80 6.75 -12.59
N CYS A 108 -0.82 7.28 -11.86
CA CYS A 108 -0.02 8.44 -12.30
C CYS A 108 0.74 8.18 -13.63
N GLN A 109 1.01 6.92 -13.96
CA GLN A 109 1.58 6.53 -15.25
C GLN A 109 0.54 6.28 -16.35
N GLY A 110 -0.75 6.44 -16.07
CA GLY A 110 -1.85 6.15 -17.00
C GLY A 110 -1.99 4.67 -17.36
N LYS A 111 -1.51 3.75 -16.52
CA LYS A 111 -1.55 2.29 -16.77
C LYS A 111 -2.82 1.62 -16.24
N ILE A 112 -3.51 2.24 -15.28
CA ILE A 112 -4.77 1.77 -14.68
C ILE A 112 -5.75 2.93 -14.49
N GLY A 113 -7.01 2.61 -14.20
CA GLY A 113 -8.02 3.59 -13.81
C GLY A 113 -7.71 4.23 -12.44
N ARG A 114 -8.52 5.22 -12.06
CA ARG A 114 -8.40 5.90 -10.76
C ARG A 114 -8.62 4.88 -9.63
N PRO A 115 -7.67 4.71 -8.68
CA PRO A 115 -7.83 3.77 -7.59
C PRO A 115 -8.90 4.26 -6.61
N PRO A 116 -9.66 3.34 -5.97
CA PRO A 116 -10.74 3.72 -5.06
C PRO A 116 -10.21 4.39 -3.78
N HIS A 117 -9.06 3.94 -3.28
CA HIS A 117 -8.47 4.42 -2.03
C HIS A 117 -7.03 4.92 -2.25
N CYS A 118 -6.59 5.83 -1.37
CA CYS A 118 -5.21 6.31 -1.29
C CYS A 118 -4.36 5.50 -0.28
N PRO A 119 -3.02 5.63 -0.30
CA PRO A 119 -2.17 4.99 0.73
C PRO A 119 -2.35 5.66 2.09
N PHE A 120 -2.78 4.90 3.10
CA PHE A 120 -2.88 5.41 4.47
C PHE A 120 -1.52 5.28 5.16
N ASP A 121 -0.72 6.33 5.11
CA ASP A 121 0.57 6.39 5.78
C ASP A 121 0.58 7.42 6.92
N GLY A 122 1.77 7.78 7.41
CA GLY A 122 1.87 8.75 8.50
C GLY A 122 1.35 10.15 8.13
N ILE A 123 1.50 10.56 6.87
CA ILE A 123 1.06 11.88 6.39
C ILE A 123 -0.46 11.86 6.31
N VAL A 124 -1.03 10.90 5.56
CA VAL A 124 -2.47 10.81 5.38
C VAL A 124 -3.20 10.62 6.71
N ILE A 125 -2.73 9.72 7.59
CA ILE A 125 -3.35 9.49 8.89
C ILE A 125 -3.32 10.76 9.77
N ASN A 126 -2.28 11.60 9.67
CA ASN A 126 -2.19 12.83 10.46
C ASN A 126 -3.23 13.89 10.04
N GLU A 127 -3.66 13.87 8.78
CA GLU A 127 -4.72 14.74 8.24
C GLU A 127 -6.12 14.32 8.70
N LEU A 128 -6.31 13.08 9.16
CA LEU A 128 -7.62 12.56 9.57
C LEU A 128 -8.03 13.09 10.95
N ARG A 129 -8.74 14.22 10.99
CA ARG A 129 -9.11 14.91 12.24
C ARG A 129 -10.05 14.12 13.14
N GLN A 130 -10.83 13.21 12.55
CA GLN A 130 -11.85 12.43 13.25
C GLN A 130 -11.32 11.15 13.91
N LEU A 131 -10.06 10.78 13.65
CA LEU A 131 -9.45 9.63 14.32
C LEU A 131 -8.85 10.07 15.66
N ASP A 132 -9.14 9.31 16.72
CA ASP A 132 -8.43 9.47 17.98
C ASP A 132 -6.94 9.17 17.74
N LYS A 133 -6.07 10.18 17.92
CA LYS A 133 -4.64 10.09 17.64
C LYS A 133 -3.87 9.24 18.66
N ASN A 134 -4.55 8.64 19.64
CA ASN A 134 -3.98 7.65 20.55
C ASN A 134 -3.46 6.39 19.81
N ALA A 135 -2.68 5.57 20.52
CA ALA A 135 -1.78 4.54 19.99
C ALA A 135 -2.39 3.44 19.07
N GLU A 136 -3.71 3.41 18.91
CA GLU A 136 -4.50 2.41 18.19
C GLU A 136 -4.44 2.52 16.65
N TYR A 137 -4.00 3.64 16.08
CA TYR A 137 -3.94 3.83 14.61
C TYR A 137 -2.55 3.98 14.02
N ARG A 138 -1.53 3.43 14.68
CA ARG A 138 -0.27 3.18 13.95
C ARG A 138 -0.59 2.16 12.86
N TRP A 139 -0.84 2.64 11.64
CA TRP A 139 -1.10 1.81 10.48
C TRP A 139 -0.04 0.70 10.33
N THR A 140 1.17 0.94 10.80
CA THR A 140 2.26 -0.04 10.85
C THR A 140 2.00 -1.26 11.73
N LYS A 141 1.09 -1.18 12.70
CA LYS A 141 0.76 -2.23 13.68
C LYS A 141 -0.63 -2.83 13.52
N SER A 142 -1.54 -2.19 12.79
CA SER A 142 -2.90 -2.71 12.63
C SER A 142 -2.93 -3.90 11.67
N ASP A 143 -3.53 -4.99 12.12
CA ASP A 143 -3.84 -6.17 11.31
C ASP A 143 -5.36 -6.37 11.12
N SER A 144 -6.12 -5.28 11.23
CA SER A 144 -7.59 -5.31 11.15
C SER A 144 -8.09 -4.59 9.91
N ILE A 145 -8.82 -5.32 9.06
CA ILE A 145 -9.54 -4.69 7.94
C ILE A 145 -10.65 -3.74 8.43
N SER A 146 -11.15 -3.95 9.65
CA SER A 146 -12.11 -3.03 10.26
C SER A 146 -11.46 -1.70 10.64
N ASP A 147 -10.21 -1.69 11.09
CA ASP A 147 -9.50 -0.44 11.38
C ASP A 147 -9.19 0.30 10.08
N TYR A 148 -8.76 -0.43 9.05
CA TYR A 148 -8.59 0.12 7.71
C TYR A 148 -9.87 0.79 7.21
N ARG A 149 -11.04 0.15 7.39
CA ARG A 149 -12.33 0.76 7.04
C ARG A 149 -12.59 2.07 7.78
N LYS A 150 -12.25 2.16 9.07
CA LYS A 150 -12.39 3.43 9.82
C LYS A 150 -11.53 4.54 9.22
N TRP A 151 -10.32 4.22 8.73
CA TRP A 151 -9.47 5.20 8.04
C TRP A 151 -10.09 5.67 6.73
N VAL A 152 -10.62 4.73 5.92
CA VAL A 152 -11.33 5.04 4.67
C VAL A 152 -12.50 5.99 4.92
N GLU A 153 -13.35 5.67 5.91
CA GLU A 153 -14.51 6.51 6.23
C GLU A 153 -14.11 7.88 6.80
N ALA A 154 -13.03 7.96 7.57
CA ALA A 154 -12.48 9.25 8.01
C ALA A 154 -11.94 10.06 6.82
N ALA A 155 -11.20 9.45 5.90
CA ALA A 155 -10.66 10.12 4.72
C ALA A 155 -11.75 10.60 3.76
N LYS A 156 -12.82 9.83 3.55
CA LYS A 156 -13.95 10.26 2.71
C LYS A 156 -14.58 11.55 3.23
N LYS A 157 -14.64 11.71 4.57
CA LYS A 157 -15.16 12.93 5.18
C LYS A 157 -14.22 14.13 5.00
N GLU A 158 -12.91 13.92 5.05
CA GLU A 158 -11.91 14.97 4.78
C GLU A 158 -11.83 15.33 3.29
N ALA A 159 -12.05 14.35 2.39
CA ALA A 159 -12.02 14.53 0.95
C ALA A 159 -13.28 15.23 0.39
N GLY A 160 -14.42 15.12 1.07
CA GLY A 160 -15.69 15.67 0.60
C GLY A 160 -16.12 15.01 -0.72
N ASP A 161 -16.32 15.81 -1.76
CA ASP A 161 -16.71 15.33 -3.09
C ASP A 161 -15.52 14.83 -3.94
N MET A 162 -14.28 15.03 -3.48
CA MET A 162 -13.10 14.53 -4.17
C MET A 162 -12.96 13.01 -3.97
N SER A 163 -12.42 12.31 -4.97
CA SER A 163 -11.98 10.95 -4.74
C SER A 163 -10.80 10.90 -3.76
N LEU A 164 -10.64 9.80 -3.04
CA LEU A 164 -9.53 9.65 -2.09
C LEU A 164 -8.16 9.74 -2.78
N ALA A 165 -8.06 9.24 -4.02
CA ALA A 165 -6.84 9.30 -4.81
C ALA A 165 -6.44 10.75 -5.17
N GLU A 166 -7.41 11.59 -5.56
CA GLU A 166 -7.17 13.00 -5.87
C GLU A 166 -6.90 13.83 -4.61
N TRP A 167 -7.68 13.59 -3.55
CA TRP A 167 -7.48 14.26 -2.27
C TRP A 167 -6.07 14.00 -1.71
N GLU A 168 -5.57 12.77 -1.79
CA GLU A 168 -4.22 12.45 -1.31
C GLU A 168 -3.10 13.11 -2.14
N LEU A 169 -3.29 13.35 -3.44
CA LEU A 169 -2.32 14.14 -4.22
C LEU A 169 -2.20 15.56 -3.68
N ASN A 170 -3.32 16.20 -3.32
CA ASN A 170 -3.31 17.53 -2.69
C ASN A 170 -2.64 17.51 -1.32
N VAL A 171 -2.83 16.44 -0.53
CA VAL A 171 -2.15 16.26 0.76
C VAL A 171 -0.65 16.10 0.55
N TRP A 172 -0.24 15.34 -0.46
CA TRP A 172 1.16 15.11 -0.79
C TRP A 172 1.87 16.42 -1.21
N GLU A 173 1.25 17.21 -2.09
CA GLU A 173 1.81 18.50 -2.54
C GLU A 173 2.05 19.46 -1.38
N LYS A 174 1.09 19.61 -0.47
CA LYS A 174 1.22 20.46 0.73
C LYS A 174 2.37 20.03 1.66
N GLY A 175 2.70 18.74 1.68
CA GLY A 175 3.77 18.19 2.50
C GLY A 175 5.16 18.33 1.86
N THR A 176 5.24 18.78 0.61
CA THR A 176 6.49 19.02 -0.13
C THR A 176 6.87 20.49 -0.27
N ASP A 177 6.00 21.41 0.15
CA ASP A 177 6.26 22.84 0.33
C ASP A 177 6.91 23.15 1.69
#